data_AF-A0A956UKD1-F1
#
_entry.id   AF-A0A956UKD1-F1
#
_cell.length_a   1.000
_cell.length_b   1.000
_cell.length_c   1.000
_cell.angle_alpha   90.00
_cell.angle_beta   90.00
_cell.angle_gamma   90.00
#
_symmetry.space_group_name_H-M   'P 1'
#
loop_
_entity.id
_entity.type
_entity.pdbx_description
1 polymer ?
#
loop_
_entity_poly.entity_id
_entity_poly.type
_entity_poly.pdbx_seq_one_letter_code
_entity_poly.pdbx_strand_id
1 'polypeptide(L)'
;MESSTDFARAEQLLLDADFQDSRPLWYSSNYVYLARMCVGDQQFAAVYKPEAGESPLWDFPTMELYRREVAAYRLSRLLDWNFVPPTVAREGPHGIGSVQLYVEHDPSAHFFELREQSTFIPQLQRMAV
;
A
#
# COMPACT_ATOMS: atom_id res chain seq x y z
N MET A 1 19.59 4.36 -9.12
CA MET A 1 19.81 4.90 -7.77
C MET A 1 18.73 4.27 -6.90
N GLU A 2 18.99 3.08 -6.38
CA GLU A 2 18.02 2.37 -5.53
C GLU A 2 17.86 3.18 -4.25
N SER A 3 16.77 3.96 -4.20
CA SER A 3 16.29 4.50 -2.93
C SER A 3 15.83 3.29 -2.12
N SER A 4 16.68 2.76 -1.25
CA SER A 4 16.20 1.77 -0.27
C SER A 4 15.17 2.49 0.59
N THR A 5 13.90 2.19 0.36
CA THR A 5 12.81 2.76 1.17
C THR A 5 13.09 2.43 2.62
N ASP A 6 13.31 3.44 3.46
CA ASP A 6 13.37 3.25 4.89
C ASP A 6 11.95 2.98 5.38
N PHE A 7 11.63 1.68 5.52
CA PHE A 7 10.30 1.20 5.87
C PHE A 7 9.82 1.72 7.22
N ALA A 8 10.71 1.89 8.21
CA ALA A 8 10.34 2.38 9.52
C ALA A 8 10.04 3.89 9.47
N ARG A 9 10.86 4.66 8.77
CA ARG A 9 10.59 6.07 8.54
C ARG A 9 9.31 6.29 7.73
N ALA A 10 9.07 5.47 6.72
CA ALA A 10 7.86 5.56 5.90
C ALA A 10 6.59 5.23 6.69
N GLU A 11 6.63 4.23 7.58
CA GLU A 11 5.53 3.95 8.51
C GLU A 11 5.24 5.14 9.41
N GLN A 12 6.27 5.76 10.00
CA GLN A 12 6.11 6.95 10.83
C GLN A 12 5.53 8.14 10.05
N LEU A 13 6.01 8.38 8.83
CA LEU A 13 5.46 9.42 7.94
C LEU A 13 3.97 9.17 7.66
N LEU A 14 3.57 7.93 7.39
CA LEU A 14 2.17 7.59 7.17
C LEU A 14 1.30 7.79 8.42
N LEU A 15 1.85 7.68 9.62
CA LEU A 15 1.13 7.93 10.87
C LEU A 15 1.00 9.43 11.18
N ASP A 16 2.04 10.21 10.92
CA ASP A 16 2.11 11.62 11.32
C ASP A 16 1.51 12.57 10.29
N ALA A 17 1.41 12.16 9.02
CA ALA A 17 0.99 13.04 7.94
C ALA A 17 -0.49 13.43 7.98
N ASP A 18 -0.81 14.65 7.59
CA ASP A 18 -2.18 15.08 7.36
C ASP A 18 -2.63 14.74 5.93
N PHE A 19 -3.92 14.42 5.78
CA PHE A 19 -4.56 14.30 4.47
C PHE A 19 -4.84 15.68 3.89
N GLN A 20 -4.19 16.02 2.78
CA GLN A 20 -4.39 17.29 2.07
C GLN A 20 -5.46 17.20 0.98
N ASP A 21 -5.51 16.07 0.27
CA ASP A 21 -6.48 15.80 -0.80
C ASP A 21 -6.61 14.27 -0.95
N SER A 22 -7.77 13.81 -1.41
CA SER A 22 -8.03 12.39 -1.69
C SER A 22 -8.88 12.26 -2.95
N ARG A 23 -8.32 11.66 -4.00
CA ARG A 23 -8.98 11.50 -5.29
C ARG A 23 -9.35 10.04 -5.52
N PRO A 24 -10.60 9.72 -5.90
CA PRO A 24 -10.98 8.35 -6.18
C PRO A 24 -10.18 7.80 -7.37
N LEU A 25 -9.70 6.55 -7.21
CA LEU A 25 -9.18 5.73 -8.29
C LEU A 25 -10.32 4.90 -8.85
N TRP A 26 -10.71 5.22 -10.08
CA TRP A 26 -11.80 4.55 -10.77
C TRP A 26 -11.38 3.14 -11.25
N TYR A 27 -12.36 2.29 -11.55
CA TYR A 27 -12.18 0.91 -12.01
C TYR A 27 -11.61 -0.09 -10.98
N SER A 28 -11.85 0.15 -9.69
CA SER A 28 -11.59 -0.81 -8.61
C SER A 28 -12.89 -1.47 -8.14
N SER A 29 -12.81 -2.71 -7.62
CA SER A 29 -13.93 -3.43 -6.99
C SER A 29 -14.32 -2.88 -5.61
N ASN A 30 -13.47 -2.03 -5.04
CA ASN A 30 -13.66 -1.32 -3.77
C ASN A 30 -13.36 0.16 -3.97
N TYR A 31 -13.84 1.01 -3.07
CA TYR A 31 -13.41 2.42 -3.07
C TYR A 31 -11.93 2.52 -2.68
N VAL A 32 -11.15 3.09 -3.58
CA VAL A 32 -9.71 3.34 -3.39
C VAL A 32 -9.45 4.79 -3.76
N TYR A 33 -8.60 5.45 -2.98
CA TYR A 33 -8.24 6.85 -3.19
C TYR A 33 -6.73 6.99 -3.32
N LEU A 34 -6.30 7.84 -4.25
CA LEU A 34 -4.97 8.42 -4.22
C LEU A 34 -5.00 9.65 -3.30
N ALA A 35 -4.39 9.52 -2.13
CA ALA A 35 -4.27 10.57 -1.15
C ALA A 35 -2.96 11.34 -1.32
N ARG A 36 -3.03 12.67 -1.24
CA ARG A 36 -1.86 13.53 -1.06
C ARG A 36 -1.69 13.80 0.43
N MET A 37 -0.55 13.41 0.98
CA MET A 37 -0.23 13.51 2.39
C MET A 37 0.89 14.54 2.64
N CYS A 38 0.91 15.15 3.82
CA CYS A 38 1.91 16.16 4.17
C CYS A 38 2.33 16.10 5.64
N VAL A 39 3.64 16.20 5.92
CA VAL A 39 4.25 16.40 7.25
C VAL A 39 5.22 17.57 7.15
N GLY A 40 4.93 18.69 7.78
CA GLY A 40 5.72 19.92 7.61
C GLY A 40 5.80 20.32 6.14
N ASP A 41 7.01 20.42 5.58
CA ASP A 41 7.21 20.76 4.16
C ASP A 41 7.28 19.53 3.24
N GLN A 42 7.26 18.31 3.81
CA GLN A 42 7.35 17.08 3.02
C GLN A 42 5.97 16.67 2.52
N GLN A 43 5.85 16.44 1.22
CA GLN A 43 4.64 15.93 0.57
C GLN A 43 4.92 14.59 -0.09
N PHE A 44 3.96 13.68 -0.03
CA PHE A 44 4.02 12.37 -0.67
C PHE A 44 2.63 11.84 -0.99
N ALA A 45 2.56 10.81 -1.82
CA ALA A 45 1.31 10.15 -2.17
C ALA A 45 1.12 8.85 -1.38
N ALA A 46 -0.14 8.51 -1.11
CA ALA A 46 -0.53 7.26 -0.50
C ALA A 46 -1.80 6.70 -1.15
N VAL A 47 -1.95 5.38 -1.12
CA VAL A 47 -3.18 4.68 -1.48
C VAL A 47 -4.01 4.51 -0.21
N TYR A 48 -5.20 5.08 -0.17
CA TYR A 48 -6.13 4.99 0.95
C TYR A 48 -7.35 4.14 0.57
N LYS A 49 -7.64 3.12 1.38
CA LYS A 49 -8.80 2.24 1.22
C LYS A 49 -9.63 2.25 2.51
N PRO A 50 -10.74 3.03 2.57
CA PRO A 50 -11.60 3.08 3.75
C PRO A 50 -12.41 1.79 3.92
N GLU A 51 -12.69 1.42 5.17
CA GLU A 51 -13.56 0.28 5.55
C GLU A 51 -14.96 0.44 4.95
N ALA A 52 -15.54 1.65 5.03
CA ALA A 52 -16.85 1.97 4.44
C ALA A 52 -16.90 1.77 2.92
N GLY A 53 -15.72 1.65 2.28
CA GLY A 53 -15.56 1.45 0.86
C GLY A 53 -15.46 -0.01 0.42
N GLU A 54 -15.56 -0.94 1.36
CA GLU A 54 -15.35 -2.36 1.11
C GLU A 54 -16.59 -3.05 0.54
N SER A 55 -16.36 -3.88 -0.47
CA SER A 55 -17.31 -4.85 -0.98
C SER A 55 -17.10 -6.18 -0.25
N PRO A 56 -18.14 -6.79 0.32
CA PRO A 56 -18.00 -8.05 1.03
C PRO A 56 -17.57 -9.18 0.08
N LEU A 57 -16.74 -10.08 0.59
CA LEU A 57 -16.32 -11.29 -0.09
C LEU A 57 -17.10 -12.48 0.47
N TRP A 58 -17.54 -13.39 -0.42
CA TRP A 58 -18.40 -14.51 -0.05
C TRP A 58 -17.75 -15.49 0.94
N ASP A 59 -16.43 -15.60 0.90
CA ASP A 59 -15.58 -16.44 1.76
C ASP A 59 -15.12 -15.71 3.04
N PHE A 60 -15.50 -14.45 3.23
CA PHE A 60 -15.09 -13.64 4.37
C PHE A 60 -16.25 -12.86 5.00
N PRO A 61 -16.85 -13.39 6.07
CA PRO A 61 -18.09 -12.86 6.63
C PRO A 61 -17.93 -11.52 7.37
N THR A 62 -16.70 -11.05 7.63
CA THR A 62 -16.42 -9.79 8.35
C THR A 62 -15.86 -8.74 7.39
N MET A 63 -16.48 -7.55 7.36
CA MET A 63 -16.09 -6.40 6.52
C MET A 63 -14.92 -5.61 7.13
N GLU A 64 -13.71 -6.16 7.06
CA GLU A 64 -12.49 -5.50 7.52
C GLU A 64 -11.29 -5.82 6.60
N LEU A 65 -11.48 -5.75 5.29
CA LEU A 65 -10.47 -6.05 4.26
C LEU A 65 -9.23 -5.16 4.42
N TYR A 66 -9.35 -3.92 4.86
CA TYR A 66 -8.22 -3.02 5.12
C TYR A 66 -7.24 -3.62 6.13
N ARG A 67 -7.71 -4.42 7.10
CA ARG A 67 -6.83 -5.07 8.07
C ARG A 67 -5.90 -6.08 7.41
N ARG A 68 -6.29 -6.64 6.27
CA ARG A 68 -5.44 -7.58 5.51
C ARG A 68 -4.28 -6.91 4.84
N GLU A 69 -4.50 -5.71 4.28
CA GLU A 69 -3.44 -4.90 3.70
C GLU A 69 -2.39 -4.57 4.78
N VAL A 70 -2.84 -4.19 5.97
CA VAL A 70 -1.98 -3.92 7.12
C VAL A 70 -1.28 -5.19 7.61
N ALA A 71 -1.99 -6.32 7.66
CA ALA A 71 -1.42 -7.61 8.06
C ALA A 71 -0.35 -8.10 7.08
N ALA A 72 -0.58 -7.97 5.77
CA ALA A 72 0.39 -8.33 4.73
C ALA A 72 1.69 -7.51 4.87
N TYR A 73 1.57 -6.21 5.13
CA TYR A 73 2.72 -5.36 5.42
C TYR A 73 3.47 -5.81 6.68
N ARG A 74 2.75 -5.97 7.80
CA ARG A 74 3.36 -6.40 9.08
C ARG A 74 4.03 -7.75 8.96
N LEU A 75 3.43 -8.70 8.25
CA LEU A 75 4.02 -10.01 7.98
C LEU A 75 5.30 -9.87 7.14
N SER A 76 5.28 -9.10 6.06
CA SER A 76 6.46 -8.84 5.23
C SER A 76 7.61 -8.21 6.04
N ARG A 77 7.31 -7.32 6.98
CA ARG A 77 8.29 -6.74 7.91
C ARG A 77 8.83 -7.77 8.91
N LEU A 78 7.97 -8.60 9.49
CA LEU A 78 8.38 -9.66 10.43
C LEU A 78 9.30 -10.70 9.77
N LEU A 79 9.09 -10.97 8.48
CA LEU A 79 9.91 -11.89 7.69
C LEU A 79 11.16 -11.25 7.07
N ASP A 80 11.39 -9.95 7.34
CA ASP A 80 12.46 -9.14 6.74
C ASP A 80 12.47 -9.17 5.20
N TRP A 81 11.29 -9.36 4.61
CA TRP A 81 11.10 -9.43 3.17
C TRP A 81 11.09 -8.05 2.53
N ASN A 82 10.50 -7.07 3.23
CA ASN A 82 10.52 -5.65 2.88
C ASN A 82 10.14 -5.35 1.42
N PHE A 83 9.14 -6.07 0.87
CA PHE A 83 8.64 -5.83 -0.49
C PHE A 83 7.16 -5.42 -0.55
N VAL A 84 6.38 -5.66 0.52
CA VAL A 84 5.04 -5.07 0.63
C VAL A 84 5.21 -3.62 1.08
N PRO A 85 4.70 -2.61 0.35
CA PRO A 85 4.89 -1.21 0.71
C PRO A 85 4.38 -0.89 2.13
N PRO A 86 5.01 0.05 2.86
CA PRO A 86 4.55 0.50 4.16
C PRO A 86 3.05 0.77 4.20
N THR A 87 2.33 0.11 5.11
CA THR A 87 0.87 0.20 5.22
C THR A 87 0.44 0.30 6.67
N VAL A 88 -0.33 1.34 7.02
CA VAL A 88 -0.85 1.56 8.38
C VAL A 88 -2.38 1.59 8.39
N ALA A 89 -2.99 1.27 9.54
CA ALA A 89 -4.41 1.53 9.78
C ALA A 89 -4.55 2.87 10.50
N ARG A 90 -5.34 3.79 9.95
CA ARG A 90 -5.66 5.07 10.61
C ARG A 90 -6.92 5.71 10.04
N GLU A 91 -7.45 6.66 10.80
CA GLU A 91 -8.55 7.50 10.35
C GLU A 91 -8.13 8.41 9.19
N GLY A 92 -9.05 8.55 8.23
CA GLY A 92 -8.94 9.44 7.08
C GLY A 92 -10.28 10.10 6.74
N PRO A 93 -10.38 10.83 5.61
CA PRO A 93 -11.59 11.59 5.25
C PRO A 93 -12.88 10.77 5.11
N HIS A 94 -12.76 9.44 4.95
CA HIS A 94 -13.89 8.52 4.79
C HIS A 94 -13.94 7.46 5.91
N GLY A 95 -13.35 7.75 7.07
CA GLY A 95 -13.27 6.87 8.24
C GLY A 95 -12.00 6.03 8.31
N ILE A 96 -12.02 4.99 9.15
CA ILE A 96 -10.90 4.07 9.30
C ILE A 96 -10.59 3.35 7.99
N GLY A 97 -9.31 3.13 7.70
CA GLY A 97 -8.89 2.38 6.53
C GLY A 97 -7.40 2.09 6.51
N SER A 98 -6.98 1.41 5.46
CA SER A 98 -5.57 1.17 5.18
C SER A 98 -4.99 2.35 4.40
N VAL A 99 -3.83 2.83 4.82
CA VAL A 99 -3.06 3.89 4.16
C VAL A 99 -1.70 3.31 3.81
N GLN A 100 -1.46 3.10 2.52
CA GLN A 100 -0.25 2.50 1.98
C GLN A 100 0.58 3.54 1.24
N LEU A 101 1.89 3.56 1.45
CA LEU A 101 2.80 4.42 0.67
C LEU A 101 2.64 4.15 -0.83
N TYR A 102 2.41 5.19 -1.62
CA TYR A 102 2.37 5.06 -3.07
C TYR A 102 3.78 4.81 -3.61
N VAL A 103 3.95 3.74 -4.39
CA VAL A 103 5.20 3.42 -5.07
C VAL A 103 5.07 3.80 -6.54
N GLU A 104 5.93 4.70 -7.00
CA GLU A 104 6.04 5.03 -8.42
C GLU A 104 6.45 3.79 -9.21
N HIS A 105 5.76 3.54 -10.32
CA HIS A 105 6.02 2.39 -11.18
C HIS A 105 6.02 2.82 -12.64
N ASP A 106 6.70 2.04 -13.47
CA ASP A 106 6.61 2.14 -14.93
C ASP A 106 5.35 1.39 -15.40
N PRO A 107 4.35 2.07 -15.99
CA PRO A 107 3.13 1.42 -16.45
C PRO A 107 3.34 0.45 -17.63
N SER A 108 4.47 0.55 -18.32
CA SER A 108 4.83 -0.38 -19.40
C SER A 108 5.45 -1.67 -18.89
N ALA A 109 6.05 -1.65 -17.69
CA ALA A 109 6.65 -2.82 -17.10
C ALA A 109 5.57 -3.76 -16.55
N HIS A 110 5.51 -4.99 -17.08
CA HIS A 110 4.56 -6.00 -16.62
C HIS A 110 5.24 -7.33 -16.28
N PHE A 111 4.54 -8.17 -15.52
CA PHE A 111 5.06 -9.45 -15.03
C PHE A 111 5.76 -10.30 -16.10
N PHE A 112 5.21 -10.38 -17.32
CA PHE A 112 5.79 -11.19 -18.39
C PHE A 112 7.17 -10.71 -18.87
N GLU A 113 7.48 -9.42 -18.72
CA GLU A 113 8.80 -8.87 -19.02
C GLU A 113 9.74 -9.07 -17.82
N LEU A 114 9.25 -8.80 -16.61
CA LEU A 114 10.04 -8.91 -15.38
C LEU A 114 10.51 -10.35 -15.13
N ARG A 115 9.67 -11.34 -15.46
CA ARG A 115 9.98 -12.77 -15.34
C ARG A 115 11.21 -13.20 -16.14
N GLU A 116 11.44 -12.60 -17.31
CA GLU A 116 12.55 -12.96 -18.19
C GLU A 116 13.88 -12.34 -17.73
N GLN A 117 13.84 -11.44 -16.75
CA GLN A 117 15.02 -10.81 -16.17
C GLN A 117 15.49 -11.60 -14.96
N SER A 118 16.63 -12.28 -15.10
CA SER A 118 17.18 -13.16 -14.05
C SER A 118 17.41 -12.46 -12.71
N THR A 119 17.66 -11.14 -12.72
CA THR A 119 17.81 -10.31 -11.52
C THR A 119 16.57 -10.32 -10.62
N PHE A 120 15.35 -10.46 -11.18
CA PHE A 120 14.11 -10.46 -10.39
C PHE A 120 13.70 -11.84 -9.89
N ILE A 121 14.27 -12.93 -10.41
CA ILE A 121 13.87 -14.30 -10.05
C ILE A 121 13.89 -14.53 -8.53
N PRO A 122 14.94 -14.15 -7.76
CA PRO A 122 14.95 -14.37 -6.32
C PRO A 122 13.81 -13.65 -5.59
N GLN A 123 13.45 -12.44 -6.03
CA GLN A 123 12.36 -11.66 -5.42
C GLN A 123 10.99 -12.25 -5.77
N LEU A 124 10.78 -12.63 -7.04
CA LEU A 124 9.56 -13.27 -7.49
C LEU A 124 9.29 -14.60 -6.74
N GLN A 125 10.34 -15.38 -6.47
CA GLN A 125 10.23 -16.60 -5.66
C GLN A 125 9.77 -16.31 -4.23
N ARG A 126 10.24 -15.21 -3.61
CA ARG A 126 9.80 -14.83 -2.25
C ARG A 126 8.33 -14.41 -2.20
N MET A 127 7.76 -13.92 -3.29
CA MET A 127 6.33 -13.54 -3.34
C MET A 127 5.38 -14.75 -3.41
N ALA A 128 5.89 -15.96 -3.67
CA ALA A 128 5.10 -17.18 -3.83
C ALA A 128 5.07 -18.08 -2.58
N VAL A 129 5.72 -17.66 -1.50
CA VAL A 129 5.79 -18.37 -0.20
C VAL A 129 4.80 -17.75 0.77
#